data_AF-A0A1H8R4N5-F1
#
_entry.id   AF-A0A1H8R4N5-F1
#
_cell.length_a   1.000
_cell.length_b   1.000
_cell.length_c   1.000
_cell.angle_alpha   90.00
_cell.angle_beta   90.00
_cell.angle_gamma   90.00
#
_symmetry.space_group_name_H-M   'P 1'
#
loop_
_entity.id
_entity.type
_entity.pdbx_description
1 polymer ?
#
loop_
_entity_poly.entity_id
_entity_poly.type
_entity_poly.pdbx_seq_one_letter_code
_entity_poly.pdbx_strand_id
1 'polypeptide(L)' 'MNAASPTTVCEHCGADIDTTEWYPVETEVEGDGTLRLHPFCSDRCRSAWVP' A
#
# COMPACT_ATOMS: atom_id res chain seq x y z
N MET A 1 -15.39 -17.81 15.06
CA MET A 1 -13.98 -17.37 15.02
C MET A 1 -13.98 -16.02 14.34
N ASN A 2 -13.63 -14.93 15.04
CA ASN A 2 -13.51 -13.61 14.40
C ASN A 2 -12.20 -13.62 13.61
N ALA A 3 -12.27 -13.78 12.29
CA ALA A 3 -11.09 -13.55 11.45
C ALA A 3 -10.95 -12.04 11.30
N ALA A 4 -9.88 -11.45 11.82
CA ALA A 4 -9.48 -10.12 11.39
C ALA A 4 -9.13 -10.23 9.91
N SER A 5 -9.76 -9.42 9.05
CA SER A 5 -9.37 -9.34 7.64
C SER A 5 -7.88 -8.98 7.56
N PRO A 6 -7.12 -9.56 6.63
CA PRO A 6 -5.75 -9.12 6.40
C PRO A 6 -5.77 -7.65 5.99
N THR A 7 -5.04 -6.81 6.72
CA THR A 7 -4.91 -5.38 6.44
C THR A 7 -3.44 -5.01 6.24
N THR A 8 -3.21 -4.01 5.40
CA THR A 8 -1.94 -3.29 5.30
C THR A 8 -2.18 -1.81 5.53
N VAL A 9 -1.13 -0.98 5.54
CA VAL A 9 -1.22 0.44 5.84
C VAL A 9 -0.89 1.26 4.59
N CYS A 10 -1.72 2.26 4.28
CA CYS A 10 -1.47 3.19 3.19
C CYS A 10 -0.19 4.00 3.44
N GLU A 11 0.76 3.93 2.51
CA GLU A 11 2.04 4.64 2.60
C GLU A 11 1.85 6.17 2.67
N HIS A 12 0.81 6.69 2.01
CA HIS A 12 0.57 8.13 1.95
C HIS A 12 -0.14 8.70 3.19
N CYS A 13 -1.19 8.03 3.68
CA CYS A 13 -2.08 8.59 4.72
C CYS A 13 -2.16 7.77 6.01
N GLY A 14 -1.52 6.60 6.07
CA GLY A 14 -1.53 5.72 7.25
C GLY A 14 -2.84 5.00 7.52
N ALA A 15 -3.84 5.10 6.62
CA ALA A 15 -5.10 4.39 6.77
C ALA A 15 -4.93 2.88 6.55
N ASP A 16 -5.70 2.07 7.29
CA ASP A 16 -5.81 0.63 7.03
C ASP A 16 -6.41 0.38 5.64
N ILE A 17 -5.81 -0.55 4.91
CA ILE A 17 -6.25 -1.04 3.61
C ILE A 17 -6.68 -2.48 3.82
N ASP A 18 -7.94 -2.78 3.48
CA ASP A 18 -8.41 -4.14 3.41
C ASP A 18 -7.77 -4.85 2.21
N THR A 19 -6.92 -5.85 2.47
CA THR A 19 -6.21 -6.56 1.40
C THR A 19 -7.04 -7.70 0.81
N THR A 20 -8.30 -7.87 1.22
CA THR A 20 -9.24 -8.79 0.58
C THR A 20 -9.86 -8.18 -0.69
N GLU A 21 -9.79 -6.86 -0.83
CA GLU A 21 -10.19 -6.13 -2.02
C GLU A 21 -8.98 -5.64 -2.83
N TRP A 22 -9.21 -5.21 -4.06
CA TRP A 22 -8.15 -4.62 -4.88
C TRP A 22 -7.75 -3.25 -4.31
N TYR A 23 -6.44 -2.99 -4.25
CA TYR A 23 -5.88 -1.70 -3.85
C TYR A 23 -4.69 -1.32 -4.75
N PRO A 24 -4.46 -0.01 -5.02
CA PRO A 24 -3.29 0.44 -5.76
C PRO A 24 -1.98 0.18 -5.02
N VAL A 25 -0.93 -0.18 -5.77
CA VAL A 25 0.43 -0.37 -5.25
C VAL A 25 1.43 0.22 -6.25
N GLU A 26 2.43 0.94 -5.75
CA GLU A 26 3.62 1.35 -6.52
C GLU A 26 4.81 0.47 -6.15
N THR A 27 5.67 0.20 -7.12
CA THR A 27 6.88 -0.60 -6.95
C THR A 27 8.12 0.27 -7.11
N GLU A 28 9.03 0.21 -6.16
CA GLU A 28 10.31 0.90 -6.23
C GLU A 28 11.44 -0.14 -6.12
N VAL A 29 12.49 0.04 -6.93
CA VAL A 29 13.72 -0.77 -6.82
C VAL A 29 14.76 0.08 -6.10
N GLU A 30 15.11 -0.33 -4.89
CA GLU A 30 16.13 0.32 -4.08
C GLU A 30 17.53 0.07 -4.69
N GLY A 31 18.52 0.88 -4.28
CA GLY A 31 19.87 0.86 -4.87
C GLY A 31 20.64 -0.46 -4.72
N ASP A 32 20.20 -1.35 -3.82
CA ASP A 32 20.72 -2.70 -3.60
C ASP A 32 19.99 -3.77 -4.45
N GLY A 33 18.99 -3.36 -5.25
CA GLY A 33 18.13 -4.26 -6.02
C GLY A 33 16.94 -4.80 -5.26
N THR A 34 16.70 -4.37 -4.01
CA THR A 34 15.53 -4.75 -3.23
C THR A 34 14.27 -4.12 -3.84
N LEU A 35 13.24 -4.94 -4.07
CA LEU A 35 11.93 -4.47 -4.50
C LEU A 35 11.10 -4.06 -3.30
N ARG A 36 10.74 -2.79 -3.23
CA ARG A 36 9.83 -2.24 -2.21
C ARG A 36 8.46 -1.99 -2.82
N LEU A 37 7.43 -2.43 -2.10
CA LEU A 37 6.03 -2.23 -2.46
C LEU A 37 5.44 -1.16 -1.56
N HIS A 38 4.83 -0.15 -2.18
CA HIS A 38 4.19 0.98 -1.51
C HIS A 38 2.67 0.88 -1.73
N PRO A 39 1.88 0.40 -0.76
CA PRO A 39 0.44 0.22 -0.91
C PRO A 39 -0.34 1.53 -0.65
N PHE A 40 -1.46 1.72 -1.34
CA PHE A 40 -2.31 2.90 -1.18
C PHE A 40 -3.79 2.53 -1.04
N CYS A 41 -4.54 3.28 -0.24
CA CYS A 41 -5.97 3.04 -0.07
C CYS A 41 -6.83 3.55 -1.24
N SER A 42 -6.27 4.37 -2.12
CA SER A 42 -6.98 4.96 -3.27
C SER A 42 -6.01 5.51 -4.30
N ASP A 43 -6.45 5.63 -5.56
CA ASP A 43 -5.68 6.29 -6.62
C ASP A 43 -5.29 7.73 -6.27
N ARG A 44 -6.13 8.43 -5.48
CA ARG A 44 -5.82 9.77 -4.99
C ARG A 44 -4.59 9.78 -4.09
N CYS A 45 -4.51 8.83 -3.15
CA CYS A 45 -3.35 8.71 -2.26
C CYS A 45 -2.10 8.31 -3.04
N ARG A 46 -2.22 7.39 -4.00
CA ARG A 46 -1.13 7.03 -4.90
C ARG A 46 -0.63 8.23 -5.70
N SER A 47 -1.52 9.01 -6.32
CA SER A 47 -1.15 10.16 -7.15
C SER A 47 -0.63 11.36 -6.35
N ALA A 48 -0.97 11.46 -5.07
CA ALA A 48 -0.46 12.52 -4.18
C ALA A 48 0.86 12.14 -3.49
N TRP A 49 1.25 10.86 -3.56
CA TRP A 49 2.50 10.38 -3.00
C TRP A 49 3.68 10.81 -3.87
N VAL A 50 4.75 11.25 -3.22
CA VAL A 50 6.03 11.61 -3.83
C VAL A 50 7.10 10.77 -3.11
N PRO A 51 7.73 9.81 -3.81
CA PRO A 51 8.82 8.99 -3.25
C PRO A 51 10.05 9.82 -2.86
#